data_AF-A0A4Y8MUT1-F1
#
_entry.id   AF-A0A4Y8MUT1-F1
#
_cell.length_a   1.000
_cell.length_b   1.000
_cell.length_c   1.000
_cell.angle_alpha   90.00
_cell.angle_beta   90.00
_cell.angle_gamma   90.00
#
_symmetry.space_group_name_H-M   'P 1'
#
loop_
_entity.id
_entity.type
_entity.pdbx_description
1 polymer ?
#
loop_
_entity_poly.entity_id
_entity_poly.type
_entity_poly.pdbx_seq_one_letter_code
_entity_poly.pdbx_strand_id
1 'polypeptide(L)'
;MMLSSVLRQSAEQQLAGLPLPCSLRLPDGGRIGATQPRISFVIRDIRTLLHLTQGAIGRLAEDYVEGRLEIDGTMHDLMAAAPKLLRHDPTQDTPGWLTSRLKRARFALWERTHHSRSADAAQVQHHYDVSDAFYALWLDPLRVYSCAYFAAPDMSLAQAQQAKLDHICRKLLLRPGERFLDVGAGWGGLLIWAAEHYGVTATGITLSKNQHAYVNRLVDEKGLRGRVRMLLQDYRDLDESSTFDKIASVGMCEHVGRPNLPVYFAKMQRLLQPGGLMLNHSITAGGVDNPQLDGGMGDFIDKYIFPGGQLVHVSVMLNAMTRGNLEPLDAECLRPHYARTLWCWADALEARLDEARRLLGADAEKIIRAYRLYLAGSAMGFERGWTSLFQILVARADDRAAGRGLPAGHLRAQRSDYPFNRSYMYGRSTPDAMHDEPADTLACAATDPLASDCNEVERGPRANRRRSLE
;
A
#
# COMPACT_ATOMS: atom_id res chain seq x y z
N MET A 1 -20.93 22.00 -39.27
CA MET A 1 -20.13 21.35 -40.32
C MET A 1 -18.62 21.59 -40.14
N MET A 2 -18.13 22.82 -39.97
CA MET A 2 -16.67 23.04 -39.75
C MET A 2 -16.14 22.52 -38.40
N LEU A 3 -16.89 22.69 -37.31
CA LEU A 3 -16.44 22.19 -35.98
C LEU A 3 -16.33 20.65 -35.95
N SER A 4 -17.27 19.95 -36.59
CA SER A 4 -17.27 18.48 -36.66
C SER A 4 -16.13 17.93 -37.51
N SER A 5 -15.76 18.61 -38.62
CA SER A 5 -14.62 18.20 -39.44
C SER A 5 -13.28 18.42 -38.72
N VAL A 6 -13.13 19.53 -38.00
CA VAL A 6 -11.92 19.81 -37.20
C VAL A 6 -11.75 18.80 -36.06
N LEU A 7 -12.82 18.51 -35.32
CA LEU A 7 -12.78 17.51 -34.24
C LEU A 7 -12.47 16.11 -34.78
N ARG A 8 -13.04 15.75 -35.94
CA ARG A 8 -12.74 14.49 -36.60
C ARG A 8 -11.27 14.38 -36.98
N GLN A 9 -10.70 15.39 -37.64
CA GLN A 9 -9.29 15.39 -38.03
C GLN A 9 -8.37 15.30 -36.80
N SER A 10 -8.70 16.04 -35.73
CA SER A 10 -7.94 15.96 -34.47
C SER A 10 -8.01 14.58 -33.83
N ALA A 11 -9.18 13.94 -33.82
CA ALA A 11 -9.34 12.58 -33.33
C ALA A 11 -8.56 11.56 -34.19
N GLU A 12 -8.58 11.69 -35.52
CA GLU A 12 -7.80 10.87 -36.46
C GLU A 12 -6.30 10.94 -36.16
N GLN A 13 -5.78 12.15 -35.93
CA GLN A 13 -4.37 12.35 -35.56
C GLN A 13 -4.02 11.72 -34.21
N GLN A 14 -4.89 11.86 -33.21
CA GLN A 14 -4.68 11.22 -31.91
C GLN A 14 -4.64 9.70 -32.02
N LEU A 15 -5.60 9.10 -32.73
CA LEU A 15 -5.67 7.65 -32.96
C LEU A 15 -4.42 7.13 -33.69
N ALA A 16 -3.95 7.85 -34.71
CA ALA A 16 -2.75 7.49 -35.46
C ALA A 16 -1.46 7.54 -34.63
N GLY A 17 -1.44 8.33 -33.55
CA GLY A 17 -0.31 8.43 -32.62
C GLY A 17 -0.28 7.35 -31.54
N LEU A 18 -1.30 6.49 -31.45
CA LEU A 18 -1.36 5.43 -30.44
C LEU A 18 -0.45 4.26 -30.81
N PRO A 19 0.15 3.58 -29.82
CA PRO A 19 1.08 2.47 -30.07
C PRO A 19 0.38 1.19 -30.52
N LEU A 20 -0.96 1.17 -30.52
CA LEU A 20 -1.80 0.03 -30.88
C LEU A 20 -2.82 0.45 -31.95
N PRO A 21 -3.21 -0.46 -32.86
CA PRO A 21 -4.26 -0.19 -33.83
C PRO A 21 -5.58 0.14 -33.11
N CYS A 22 -6.05 1.37 -33.23
CA CYS A 22 -7.28 1.82 -32.58
C CYS A 22 -8.31 2.29 -33.61
N SER A 23 -9.59 2.14 -33.29
CA SER A 23 -10.68 2.73 -34.08
C SER A 23 -11.63 3.53 -33.21
N LEU A 24 -12.30 4.52 -33.79
CA LEU A 24 -13.32 5.32 -33.13
C LEU A 24 -14.57 5.38 -34.01
N ARG A 25 -15.72 5.04 -33.41
CA ARG A 25 -17.05 5.33 -33.97
C ARG A 25 -17.55 6.66 -33.42
N LEU A 26 -17.83 7.58 -34.33
CA LEU A 26 -18.29 8.93 -34.08
C LEU A 26 -19.82 8.96 -33.83
N PRO A 27 -20.36 10.04 -33.23
CA PRO A 27 -21.79 10.18 -32.97
C PRO A 27 -22.68 10.12 -34.22
N ASP A 28 -22.15 10.51 -35.39
CA ASP A 28 -22.84 10.44 -36.68
C ASP A 28 -22.79 9.05 -37.33
N GLY A 29 -22.23 8.05 -36.64
CA GLY A 29 -22.03 6.69 -37.15
C GLY A 29 -20.76 6.52 -37.99
N GLY A 30 -20.04 7.61 -38.31
CA GLY A 30 -18.78 7.55 -39.03
C GLY A 30 -17.72 6.78 -38.25
N ARG A 31 -16.84 6.07 -38.97
CA ARG A 31 -15.72 5.34 -38.37
C ARG A 31 -14.39 5.92 -38.84
N ILE A 32 -13.46 6.07 -37.92
CA ILE A 32 -12.09 6.50 -38.18
C ILE A 32 -11.08 5.56 -37.49
N GLY A 33 -9.84 5.53 -37.98
CA GLY A 33 -8.78 4.67 -37.48
C GLY A 33 -8.70 3.29 -38.16
N ALA A 34 -8.12 2.32 -37.46
CA ALA A 34 -7.80 1.00 -38.00
C ALA A 34 -9.06 0.18 -38.39
N THR A 35 -8.96 -0.57 -39.49
CA THR A 35 -10.00 -1.53 -39.93
C THR A 35 -10.06 -2.77 -39.03
N GLN A 36 -8.91 -3.22 -38.53
CA GLN A 36 -8.75 -4.29 -37.55
C GLN A 36 -8.15 -3.74 -36.24
N PRO A 37 -8.96 -3.09 -35.40
CA PRO A 37 -8.50 -2.47 -34.17
C PRO A 37 -8.26 -3.51 -33.08
N ARG A 38 -7.24 -3.25 -32.25
CA ARG A 38 -7.05 -3.86 -30.93
C ARG A 38 -7.92 -3.20 -29.87
N ILE A 39 -8.19 -1.90 -30.02
CA ILE A 39 -9.08 -1.13 -29.16
C ILE A 39 -10.07 -0.36 -30.03
N SER A 40 -11.36 -0.48 -29.72
CA SER A 40 -12.42 0.30 -30.36
C SER A 40 -13.10 1.20 -29.35
N PHE A 41 -13.20 2.48 -29.70
CA PHE A 41 -13.94 3.47 -28.93
C PHE A 41 -15.29 3.74 -29.62
N VAL A 42 -16.36 3.86 -28.84
CA VAL A 42 -17.66 4.32 -29.35
C VAL A 42 -18.05 5.58 -28.58
N ILE A 43 -18.16 6.70 -29.28
CA ILE A 43 -18.55 7.99 -28.69
C ILE A 43 -19.98 8.32 -29.12
N ARG A 44 -20.84 8.54 -28.12
CA ARG A 44 -22.27 8.78 -28.33
C ARG A 44 -22.64 10.24 -28.57
N ASP A 45 -21.79 11.18 -28.15
CA ASP A 45 -22.07 12.61 -28.30
C ASP A 45 -20.81 13.46 -28.59
N ILE A 46 -21.06 14.69 -29.05
CA ILE A 46 -20.00 15.62 -29.45
C ILE A 46 -19.16 16.13 -28.27
N ARG A 47 -19.69 16.12 -27.04
CA ARG A 47 -18.98 16.58 -25.84
C ARG A 47 -17.89 15.58 -25.47
N THR A 48 -18.19 14.29 -25.52
CA THR A 48 -17.20 13.23 -25.30
C THR A 48 -16.12 13.23 -26.39
N LEU A 49 -16.48 13.52 -27.66
CA LEU A 49 -15.47 13.71 -28.71
C LEU A 49 -14.56 14.90 -28.40
N LEU A 50 -15.12 16.00 -27.89
CA LEU A 50 -14.34 17.16 -27.46
C LEU A 50 -13.39 16.79 -26.32
N HIS A 51 -13.84 16.05 -25.31
CA HIS A 51 -12.98 15.58 -24.22
C HIS A 51 -11.79 14.75 -24.73
N LEU A 52 -12.01 13.89 -25.73
CA LEU A 52 -10.95 13.10 -26.36
C LEU A 52 -9.91 13.99 -27.02
N THR A 53 -10.35 14.88 -27.91
CA THR A 53 -9.45 15.81 -28.64
C THR A 53 -8.69 16.74 -27.71
N GLN A 54 -9.27 17.11 -26.56
CA GLN A 54 -8.63 17.92 -25.52
C GLN A 54 -7.64 17.14 -24.64
N GLY A 55 -7.64 15.80 -24.70
CA GLY A 55 -6.86 14.97 -23.78
C GLY A 55 -7.37 15.06 -22.33
N ALA A 56 -8.67 15.33 -22.14
CA ALA A 56 -9.28 15.51 -20.83
C ALA A 56 -9.59 14.15 -20.17
N ILE A 57 -8.55 13.43 -19.76
CA ILE A 57 -8.65 12.02 -19.34
C ILE A 57 -9.60 11.79 -18.16
N GLY A 58 -9.60 12.64 -17.14
CA GLY A 58 -10.58 12.52 -16.05
C GLY A 58 -12.04 12.61 -16.54
N ARG A 59 -12.31 13.44 -17.55
CA ARG A 59 -13.65 13.53 -18.15
C ARG A 59 -13.97 12.35 -19.05
N LEU A 60 -12.97 11.80 -19.77
CA LEU A 60 -13.15 10.56 -20.54
C LEU A 60 -13.43 9.37 -19.63
N ALA A 61 -12.78 9.30 -18.48
CA ALA A 61 -13.03 8.30 -17.45
C ALA A 61 -14.48 8.38 -16.95
N GLU A 62 -14.96 9.59 -16.66
CA GLU A 62 -16.37 9.83 -16.32
C GLU A 62 -17.32 9.49 -17.47
N ASP A 63 -17.00 9.88 -18.71
CA ASP A 63 -17.80 9.54 -19.89
C ASP A 63 -17.92 8.03 -20.08
N TYR A 64 -16.86 7.27 -19.77
CA TYR A 64 -16.89 5.81 -19.80
C TYR A 64 -17.81 5.24 -18.71
N VAL A 65 -17.67 5.70 -17.46
CA VAL A 65 -18.51 5.25 -16.34
C VAL A 65 -20.00 5.55 -16.59
N GLU A 66 -20.31 6.74 -17.10
CA GLU A 66 -21.69 7.16 -17.42
C GLU A 66 -22.18 6.62 -18.78
N GLY A 67 -21.37 5.85 -19.49
CA GLY A 67 -21.75 5.19 -20.76
C GLY A 67 -21.88 6.09 -21.98
N ARG A 68 -21.33 7.31 -21.93
CA ARG A 68 -21.17 8.20 -23.08
C ARG A 68 -20.01 7.78 -24.00
N LEU A 69 -19.02 7.11 -23.41
CA LEU A 69 -17.91 6.43 -24.08
C LEU A 69 -18.01 4.93 -23.83
N GLU A 70 -17.87 4.12 -24.87
CA GLU A 70 -17.62 2.69 -24.73
C GLU A 70 -16.21 2.35 -25.20
N ILE A 71 -15.60 1.37 -24.54
CA ILE A 71 -14.27 0.88 -24.84
C ILE A 71 -14.39 -0.64 -25.00
N ASP A 72 -14.09 -1.11 -26.20
CA ASP A 72 -13.93 -2.52 -26.54
C ASP A 72 -12.45 -2.83 -26.76
N GLY A 73 -11.95 -3.88 -26.12
CA GLY A 73 -10.53 -4.19 -25.97
C GLY A 73 -10.16 -4.55 -24.53
N THR A 74 -8.93 -5.02 -24.33
CA THR A 74 -8.44 -5.40 -23.00
C THR A 74 -8.01 -4.17 -22.20
N MET A 75 -8.08 -4.25 -20.86
CA MET A 75 -7.56 -3.20 -19.99
C MET A 75 -6.03 -3.05 -20.11
N HIS A 76 -5.31 -4.13 -20.39
CA HIS A 76 -3.87 -4.10 -20.71
C HIS A 76 -3.59 -3.24 -21.94
N ASP A 77 -4.32 -3.48 -23.04
CA ASP A 77 -4.17 -2.70 -24.28
C ASP A 77 -4.52 -1.23 -24.04
N LEU A 78 -5.62 -0.97 -23.31
CA LEU A 78 -6.03 0.40 -22.96
C LEU A 78 -4.95 1.13 -22.17
N MET A 79 -4.35 0.49 -21.15
CA MET A 79 -3.28 1.10 -20.35
C MET A 79 -1.94 1.19 -21.09
N ALA A 80 -1.68 0.34 -22.10
CA ALA A 80 -0.54 0.51 -22.99
C ALA A 80 -0.71 1.75 -23.91
N ALA A 81 -1.95 2.09 -24.28
CA ALA A 81 -2.26 3.23 -25.14
C ALA A 81 -2.47 4.56 -24.37
N ALA A 82 -3.03 4.51 -23.15
CA ALA A 82 -3.32 5.67 -22.30
C ALA A 82 -2.16 6.68 -22.13
N PRO A 83 -0.89 6.26 -22.03
CA PRO A 83 0.26 7.15 -21.96
C PRO A 83 0.39 8.18 -23.07
N LYS A 84 -0.01 7.81 -24.29
CA LYS A 84 0.04 8.70 -25.46
C LYS A 84 -1.19 9.61 -25.53
N LEU A 85 -2.25 9.27 -24.80
CA LEU A 85 -3.41 10.14 -24.61
C LEU A 85 -3.13 11.22 -23.54
N LEU A 86 -2.21 10.95 -22.60
CA LEU A 86 -1.75 11.93 -21.62
C LEU A 86 -0.87 12.98 -22.30
N ARG A 87 -1.27 14.24 -22.15
CA ARG A 87 -0.49 15.38 -22.66
C ARG A 87 0.70 15.74 -21.77
N HIS A 88 0.60 15.44 -20.47
CA HIS A 88 1.62 15.75 -19.46
C HIS A 88 1.72 14.63 -18.43
N ASP A 89 2.86 14.53 -17.74
CA ASP A 89 3.04 13.65 -16.60
C ASP A 89 2.17 14.17 -15.42
N PRO A 90 1.23 13.38 -14.89
CA PRO A 90 0.33 13.80 -13.81
C PRO A 90 1.02 13.98 -12.45
N THR A 91 2.33 13.66 -12.36
CA THR A 91 3.16 13.93 -11.18
C THR A 91 3.92 15.24 -11.25
N GLN A 92 4.06 15.81 -12.45
CA GLN A 92 4.82 17.02 -12.68
C GLN A 92 3.87 18.19 -12.87
N ASP A 93 3.59 18.90 -11.77
CA ASP A 93 2.93 20.19 -11.85
C ASP A 93 4.01 21.23 -12.30
N THR A 94 3.82 21.86 -13.46
CA THR A 94 4.53 23.11 -13.81
C THR A 94 3.63 24.37 -13.78
N PRO A 95 2.80 24.62 -12.75
CA PRO A 95 2.09 25.88 -12.67
C PRO A 95 3.06 27.02 -12.30
N GLY A 96 2.79 28.21 -12.85
CA GLY A 96 3.44 29.43 -12.39
C GLY A 96 3.24 29.64 -10.88
N TRP A 97 4.18 30.31 -10.23
CA TRP A 97 4.23 30.43 -8.76
C TRP A 97 2.89 30.87 -8.10
N LEU A 98 2.11 31.74 -8.76
CA LEU A 98 0.80 32.21 -8.32
C LEU A 98 -0.26 31.11 -8.32
N THR A 99 -0.37 30.33 -9.40
CA THR A 99 -1.37 29.25 -9.52
C THR A 99 -1.03 28.11 -8.56
N SER A 100 0.25 27.81 -8.34
CA SER A 100 0.68 26.82 -7.34
C SER A 100 0.34 27.25 -5.90
N ARG A 101 0.37 28.55 -5.58
CA ARG A 101 -0.03 29.05 -4.23
C ARG A 101 -1.54 28.97 -4.03
N LEU A 102 -2.32 29.33 -5.05
CA LEU A 102 -3.78 29.24 -5.03
C LEU A 102 -4.26 27.78 -4.95
N LYS A 103 -3.71 26.89 -5.77
CA LYS A 103 -3.96 25.43 -5.69
C LYS A 103 -3.64 24.93 -4.27
N ARG A 104 -2.46 25.25 -3.73
CA ARG A 104 -2.05 24.87 -2.37
C ARG A 104 -2.98 25.40 -1.28
N ALA A 105 -3.43 26.65 -1.37
CA ALA A 105 -4.35 27.24 -0.39
C ALA A 105 -5.73 26.59 -0.43
N ARG A 106 -6.28 26.34 -1.64
CA ARG A 106 -7.54 25.60 -1.82
C ARG A 106 -7.42 24.17 -1.30
N PHE A 107 -6.31 23.51 -1.59
CA PHE A 107 -6.06 22.15 -1.14
C PHE A 107 -5.94 22.08 0.40
N ALA A 108 -5.21 23.00 1.03
CA ALA A 108 -5.11 23.09 2.49
C ALA A 108 -6.47 23.37 3.17
N LEU A 109 -7.37 24.11 2.51
CA LEU A 109 -8.73 24.31 3.00
C LEU A 109 -9.59 23.05 2.85
N TRP A 110 -9.45 22.34 1.72
CA TRP A 110 -10.09 21.05 1.48
C TRP A 110 -9.67 20.00 2.53
N GLU A 111 -8.36 19.86 2.77
CA GLU A 111 -7.80 18.93 3.78
C GLU A 111 -8.39 19.12 5.17
N ARG A 112 -8.66 20.38 5.56
CA ARG A 112 -9.19 20.71 6.89
C ARG A 112 -10.70 20.46 7.04
N THR A 113 -11.43 20.38 5.93
CA THR A 113 -12.90 20.33 5.95
C THR A 113 -13.45 18.95 5.63
N HIS A 114 -12.66 18.07 4.99
CA HIS A 114 -13.13 16.78 4.48
C HIS A 114 -12.89 15.58 5.41
N HIS A 115 -12.01 15.70 6.41
CA HIS A 115 -11.71 14.64 7.38
C HIS A 115 -12.36 14.93 8.73
N SER A 116 -13.64 14.58 8.85
CA SER A 116 -14.39 14.60 10.11
C SER A 116 -14.81 13.18 10.46
N ARG A 117 -15.03 12.90 11.75
CA ARG A 117 -15.38 11.55 12.23
C ARG A 117 -16.55 10.91 11.47
N SER A 118 -17.62 11.69 11.25
CA SER A 118 -18.81 11.25 10.54
C SER A 118 -18.56 11.07 9.04
N ALA A 119 -17.76 11.94 8.43
CA ALA A 119 -17.39 11.83 7.02
C ALA A 119 -16.54 10.58 6.77
N ASP A 120 -15.48 10.37 7.56
CA ASP A 120 -14.59 9.20 7.43
C ASP A 120 -15.40 7.90 7.55
N ALA A 121 -16.29 7.81 8.56
CA ALA A 121 -17.12 6.63 8.77
C ALA A 121 -18.10 6.38 7.62
N ALA A 122 -18.74 7.43 7.09
CA ALA A 122 -19.66 7.31 5.97
C ALA A 122 -18.93 6.89 4.67
N GLN A 123 -17.73 7.41 4.43
CA GLN A 123 -16.91 7.08 3.26
C GLN A 123 -16.45 5.61 3.30
N VAL A 124 -15.93 5.16 4.45
CA VAL A 124 -15.51 3.77 4.66
C VAL A 124 -16.71 2.83 4.49
N GLN A 125 -17.84 3.12 5.14
CA GLN A 125 -19.05 2.32 5.01
C GLN A 125 -19.51 2.24 3.55
N HIS A 126 -19.59 3.37 2.83
CA HIS A 126 -20.09 3.39 1.45
C HIS A 126 -19.20 2.61 0.47
N HIS A 127 -17.88 2.74 0.57
CA HIS A 127 -16.96 2.03 -0.33
C HIS A 127 -17.01 0.50 -0.10
N TYR A 128 -16.89 0.04 1.14
CA TYR A 128 -16.80 -1.39 1.44
C TYR A 128 -18.16 -2.11 1.46
N ASP A 129 -19.28 -1.38 1.46
CA ASP A 129 -20.63 -1.96 1.42
C ASP A 129 -21.19 -2.16 0.00
N VAL A 130 -20.40 -1.97 -1.07
CA VAL A 130 -20.84 -2.25 -2.45
C VAL A 130 -21.40 -3.67 -2.56
N SER A 131 -20.63 -4.68 -2.16
CA SER A 131 -21.08 -6.06 -1.92
C SER A 131 -19.90 -6.95 -1.55
N ASP A 132 -19.98 -7.66 -0.43
CA ASP A 132 -19.01 -8.71 -0.06
C ASP A 132 -18.83 -9.75 -1.16
N ALA A 133 -19.91 -10.09 -1.87
CA ALA A 133 -19.89 -11.06 -2.96
C ALA A 133 -19.17 -10.51 -4.19
N PHE A 134 -19.33 -9.21 -4.49
CA PHE A 134 -18.61 -8.56 -5.59
C PHE A 134 -17.09 -8.57 -5.34
N TYR A 135 -16.64 -8.21 -4.14
CA TYR A 135 -15.21 -8.26 -3.80
C TYR A 135 -14.66 -9.70 -3.85
N ALA A 136 -15.44 -10.68 -3.37
CA ALA A 136 -15.03 -12.08 -3.41
C ALA A 136 -14.84 -12.63 -4.84
N LEU A 137 -15.39 -11.99 -5.87
CA LEU A 137 -15.18 -12.40 -7.27
C LEU A 137 -13.76 -12.20 -7.76
N TRP A 138 -12.98 -11.29 -7.20
CA TRP A 138 -11.67 -10.94 -7.79
C TRP A 138 -10.55 -10.79 -6.77
N LEU A 139 -10.87 -10.75 -5.48
CA LEU A 139 -9.90 -10.91 -4.41
C LEU A 139 -9.44 -12.36 -4.25
N ASP A 140 -8.39 -12.55 -3.46
CA ASP A 140 -7.94 -13.87 -3.03
C ASP A 140 -8.92 -14.49 -2.00
N PRO A 141 -8.82 -15.79 -1.69
CA PRO A 141 -9.72 -16.45 -0.74
C PRO A 141 -9.77 -15.83 0.66
N LEU A 142 -8.71 -15.16 1.12
CA LEU A 142 -8.67 -14.46 2.41
C LEU A 142 -9.28 -13.04 2.34
N ARG A 143 -9.75 -12.61 1.16
CA ARG A 143 -10.33 -11.28 0.89
C ARG A 143 -9.42 -10.14 1.32
N VAL A 144 -8.11 -10.27 1.03
CA VAL A 144 -7.13 -9.23 1.37
C VAL A 144 -7.16 -8.15 0.30
N TYR A 145 -7.90 -7.07 0.55
CA TYR A 145 -7.98 -5.92 -0.34
C TYR A 145 -6.88 -4.89 -0.04
N SER A 146 -5.63 -5.34 -0.23
CA SER A 146 -4.41 -4.52 -0.10
C SER A 146 -3.29 -5.16 -0.93
N CYS A 147 -2.18 -4.45 -1.13
CA CYS A 147 -1.01 -4.95 -1.86
C CYS A 147 -0.54 -6.32 -1.37
N ALA A 148 -0.30 -7.26 -2.30
CA ALA A 148 0.32 -8.55 -2.02
C ALA A 148 1.85 -8.44 -2.00
N TYR A 149 2.55 -9.50 -1.55
CA TYR A 149 4.01 -9.58 -1.52
C TYR A 149 4.49 -10.78 -2.31
N PHE A 150 4.80 -10.57 -3.59
CA PHE A 150 5.41 -11.56 -4.47
C PHE A 150 6.88 -11.82 -4.12
N ALA A 151 7.14 -12.72 -3.18
CA ALA A 151 8.51 -13.14 -2.80
C ALA A 151 9.21 -13.97 -3.89
N ALA A 152 8.44 -14.52 -4.84
CA ALA A 152 8.93 -15.23 -6.02
C ALA A 152 8.09 -14.85 -7.26
N PRO A 153 8.67 -14.87 -8.47
CA PRO A 153 8.02 -14.39 -9.68
C PRO A 153 6.84 -15.24 -10.14
N ASP A 154 6.73 -16.49 -9.72
CA ASP A 154 5.71 -17.46 -10.11
C ASP A 154 4.55 -17.56 -9.10
N MET A 155 4.58 -16.80 -8.01
CA MET A 155 3.51 -16.81 -7.01
C MET A 155 2.16 -16.40 -7.62
N SER A 156 1.13 -17.18 -7.29
CA SER A 156 -0.27 -16.78 -7.44
C SER A 156 -0.60 -15.61 -6.51
N LEU A 157 -1.67 -14.87 -6.80
CA LEU A 157 -2.16 -13.80 -5.92
C LEU A 157 -2.43 -14.31 -4.50
N ALA A 158 -3.05 -15.48 -4.35
CA ALA A 158 -3.34 -16.05 -3.03
C ALA A 158 -2.08 -16.35 -2.22
N GLN A 159 -1.05 -16.95 -2.85
CA GLN A 159 0.24 -17.17 -2.21
C GLN A 159 0.93 -15.85 -1.85
N ALA A 160 0.88 -14.85 -2.74
CA ALA A 160 1.48 -13.55 -2.51
C ALA A 160 0.78 -12.76 -1.39
N GLN A 161 -0.54 -12.94 -1.21
CA GLN A 161 -1.26 -12.35 -0.09
C GLN A 161 -0.86 -13.00 1.23
N GLN A 162 -0.82 -14.33 1.30
CA GLN A 162 -0.31 -15.05 2.48
C GLN A 162 1.12 -14.63 2.82
N ALA A 163 2.00 -14.56 1.82
CA ALA A 163 3.37 -14.08 1.98
C ALA A 163 3.43 -12.66 2.52
N LYS A 164 2.49 -11.78 2.14
CA LYS A 164 2.38 -10.42 2.70
C LYS A 164 1.98 -10.44 4.16
N LEU A 165 0.97 -11.23 4.53
CA LEU A 165 0.49 -11.33 5.91
C LEU A 165 1.61 -11.83 6.83
N ASP A 166 2.30 -12.88 6.40
CA ASP A 166 3.47 -13.44 7.08
C ASP A 166 4.64 -12.44 7.16
N HIS A 167 4.92 -11.71 6.09
CA HIS A 167 5.97 -10.68 6.07
C HIS A 167 5.70 -9.56 7.08
N ILE A 168 4.44 -9.10 7.19
CA ILE A 168 4.03 -8.13 8.22
C ILE A 168 4.29 -8.68 9.62
N CYS A 169 3.86 -9.92 9.89
CA CYS A 169 4.02 -10.55 11.21
C CYS A 169 5.49 -10.74 11.58
N ARG A 170 6.34 -11.14 10.62
CA ARG A 170 7.79 -11.23 10.81
C ARG A 170 8.43 -9.89 11.10
N LYS A 171 8.11 -8.84 10.34
CA LYS A 171 8.61 -7.47 10.61
C LYS A 171 8.22 -6.96 11.99
N LEU A 172 7.05 -7.34 12.48
CA LEU A 172 6.59 -7.01 13.83
C LEU A 172 7.22 -7.89 14.91
N LEU A 173 7.99 -8.93 14.56
CA LEU A 173 8.55 -9.90 15.52
C LEU A 173 7.47 -10.45 16.45
N LEU A 174 6.28 -10.77 15.92
CA LEU A 174 5.18 -11.29 16.73
C LEU A 174 5.60 -12.55 17.49
N ARG A 175 5.27 -12.62 18.78
CA ARG A 175 5.53 -13.77 19.65
C ARG A 175 4.24 -14.33 20.25
N PRO A 176 4.16 -15.64 20.52
CA PRO A 176 3.02 -16.24 21.20
C PRO A 176 2.70 -15.53 22.53
N GLY A 177 1.42 -15.27 22.79
CA GLY A 177 0.94 -14.60 23.99
C GLY A 177 0.95 -13.07 23.95
N GLU A 178 1.61 -12.44 22.98
CA GLU A 178 1.56 -10.98 22.80
C GLU A 178 0.15 -10.50 22.41
N ARG A 179 -0.15 -9.24 22.75
CA ARG A 179 -1.34 -8.52 22.32
C ARG A 179 -1.07 -7.78 21.02
N PHE A 180 -1.82 -8.13 19.98
CA PHE A 180 -1.70 -7.53 18.65
C PHE A 180 -2.94 -6.70 18.30
N LEU A 181 -2.76 -5.50 17.75
CA LEU A 181 -3.82 -4.66 17.22
C LEU A 181 -3.70 -4.54 15.69
N ASP A 182 -4.79 -4.83 14.97
CA ASP A 182 -4.94 -4.58 13.54
C ASP A 182 -5.92 -3.42 13.29
N VAL A 183 -5.38 -2.27 12.91
CA VAL A 183 -6.14 -1.04 12.66
C VAL A 183 -6.65 -1.02 11.22
N GLY A 184 -7.98 -1.09 11.06
CA GLY A 184 -8.59 -1.25 9.75
C GLY A 184 -8.48 -2.69 9.25
N ALA A 185 -8.87 -3.65 10.10
CA ALA A 185 -8.62 -5.08 9.89
C ALA A 185 -9.34 -5.72 8.67
N GLY A 186 -10.16 -4.95 7.95
CA GLY A 186 -10.84 -5.41 6.73
C GLY A 186 -11.68 -6.66 6.98
N TRP A 187 -11.60 -7.63 6.06
CA TRP A 187 -12.20 -8.97 6.21
C TRP A 187 -11.39 -9.92 7.11
N GLY A 188 -10.46 -9.39 7.92
CA GLY A 188 -9.78 -10.13 8.98
C GLY A 188 -8.57 -10.94 8.55
N GLY A 189 -8.10 -10.81 7.30
CA GLY A 189 -6.99 -11.61 6.78
C GLY A 189 -5.74 -11.56 7.66
N LEU A 190 -5.23 -10.36 7.98
CA LEU A 190 -4.05 -10.20 8.85
C LEU A 190 -4.35 -10.59 10.30
N LEU A 191 -5.47 -10.11 10.83
CA LEU A 191 -5.92 -10.42 12.19
C LEU A 191 -5.93 -11.93 12.50
N ILE A 192 -6.55 -12.71 11.61
CA ILE A 192 -6.69 -14.16 11.77
C ILE A 192 -5.36 -14.86 11.52
N TRP A 193 -4.61 -14.44 10.49
CA TRP A 193 -3.28 -14.98 10.19
C TRP A 193 -2.33 -14.85 11.38
N ALA A 194 -2.28 -13.67 12.01
CA ALA A 194 -1.44 -13.44 13.18
C ALA A 194 -1.82 -14.38 14.34
N ALA A 195 -3.12 -14.54 14.62
CA ALA A 195 -3.58 -15.40 15.71
C ALA A 195 -3.33 -16.90 15.46
N GLU A 196 -3.51 -17.37 14.22
CA GLU A 196 -3.31 -18.77 13.84
C GLU A 196 -1.82 -19.14 13.78
N HIS A 197 -0.99 -18.28 13.20
CA HIS A 197 0.42 -18.61 12.90
C HIS A 197 1.43 -18.12 13.93
N TYR A 198 1.10 -17.08 14.71
CA TYR A 198 2.02 -16.49 15.70
C TYR A 198 1.50 -16.58 17.13
N GLY A 199 0.30 -17.13 17.36
CA GLY A 199 -0.23 -17.38 18.70
C GLY A 199 -0.50 -16.12 19.53
N VAL A 200 -0.70 -14.98 18.87
CA VAL A 200 -1.04 -13.70 19.54
C VAL A 200 -2.51 -13.65 19.96
N THR A 201 -2.81 -12.81 20.94
CA THR A 201 -4.18 -12.36 21.22
C THR A 201 -4.46 -11.13 20.38
N ALA A 202 -5.30 -11.27 19.35
CA ALA A 202 -5.48 -10.28 18.31
C ALA A 202 -6.78 -9.49 18.49
N THR A 203 -6.70 -8.16 18.46
CA THR A 203 -7.86 -7.26 18.36
C THR A 203 -7.82 -6.55 17.02
N GLY A 204 -8.89 -6.66 16.23
CA GLY A 204 -9.08 -5.92 15.00
C GLY A 204 -10.14 -4.85 15.17
N ILE A 205 -9.99 -3.73 14.48
CA ILE A 205 -11.03 -2.69 14.42
C ILE A 205 -11.44 -2.39 12.98
N THR A 206 -12.72 -2.12 12.78
CA THR A 206 -13.28 -1.61 11.51
C THR A 206 -14.44 -0.65 11.78
N LEU A 207 -14.76 0.17 10.79
CA LEU A 207 -16.01 0.95 10.75
C LEU A 207 -17.09 0.28 9.90
N SER A 208 -16.77 -0.75 9.11
CA SER A 208 -17.76 -1.47 8.28
C SER A 208 -18.49 -2.57 9.07
N LYS A 209 -19.81 -2.47 9.09
CA LYS A 209 -20.69 -3.49 9.68
C LYS A 209 -20.57 -4.84 8.98
N ASN A 210 -20.40 -4.84 7.65
CA ASN A 210 -20.27 -6.07 6.85
C ASN A 210 -18.98 -6.82 7.17
N GLN A 211 -17.85 -6.11 7.20
CA GLN A 211 -16.57 -6.66 7.62
C GLN A 211 -16.61 -7.19 9.05
N HIS A 212 -17.19 -6.42 9.98
CA HIS A 212 -17.36 -6.86 11.36
C HIS A 212 -18.17 -8.16 11.45
N ALA A 213 -19.32 -8.24 10.76
CA ALA A 213 -20.15 -9.45 10.76
C ALA A 213 -19.44 -10.64 10.11
N TYR A 214 -18.72 -10.42 9.01
CA TYR A 214 -17.94 -11.44 8.31
C TYR A 214 -16.85 -12.03 9.21
N VAL A 215 -16.02 -11.17 9.82
CA VAL A 215 -14.90 -11.62 10.67
C VAL A 215 -15.38 -12.37 11.89
N ASN A 216 -16.45 -11.92 12.56
CA ASN A 216 -16.99 -12.63 13.72
C ASN A 216 -17.48 -14.04 13.36
N ARG A 217 -18.16 -14.23 12.23
CA ARG A 217 -18.53 -15.57 11.75
C ARG A 217 -17.29 -16.43 11.50
N LEU A 218 -16.27 -15.87 10.86
CA LEU A 218 -15.04 -16.60 10.54
C LEU A 218 -14.24 -16.98 11.80
N VAL A 219 -14.22 -16.12 12.82
CA VAL A 219 -13.64 -16.40 14.15
C VAL A 219 -14.35 -17.57 14.82
N ASP A 220 -15.68 -17.62 14.72
CA ASP A 220 -16.49 -18.70 15.28
C ASP A 220 -16.24 -20.03 14.56
N GLU A 221 -16.25 -20.02 13.23
CA GLU A 221 -16.00 -21.18 12.36
C GLU A 221 -14.60 -21.78 12.59
N LYS A 222 -13.59 -20.93 12.84
CA LYS A 222 -12.22 -21.34 13.12
C LYS A 222 -11.95 -21.68 14.59
N GLY A 223 -12.93 -21.53 15.48
CA GLY A 223 -12.74 -21.78 16.92
C GLY A 223 -11.75 -20.82 17.59
N LEU A 224 -11.65 -19.58 17.09
CA LEU A 224 -10.72 -18.56 17.58
C LEU A 224 -11.34 -17.64 18.65
N ARG A 225 -12.56 -17.96 19.11
CA ARG A 225 -13.22 -17.30 20.24
C ARG A 225 -12.28 -17.30 21.46
N GLY A 226 -11.98 -16.11 21.98
CA GLY A 226 -11.06 -15.91 23.11
C GLY A 226 -9.62 -15.52 22.74
N ARG A 227 -9.20 -15.76 21.48
CA ARG A 227 -7.91 -15.26 20.95
C ARG A 227 -8.07 -14.11 19.97
N VAL A 228 -9.16 -14.08 19.21
CA VAL A 228 -9.45 -13.01 18.24
C VAL A 228 -10.71 -12.26 18.64
N ARG A 229 -10.65 -10.94 18.56
CA ARG A 229 -11.80 -10.05 18.75
C ARG A 229 -11.84 -9.01 17.64
N MET A 230 -12.99 -8.88 16.98
CA MET A 230 -13.25 -7.80 16.02
C MET A 230 -14.16 -6.76 16.67
N LEU A 231 -13.79 -5.48 16.66
CA LEU A 231 -14.59 -4.38 17.18
C LEU A 231 -15.10 -3.50 16.04
N LEU A 232 -16.38 -3.15 16.08
CA LEU A 232 -16.94 -2.10 15.24
C LEU A 232 -16.69 -0.75 15.94
N GLN A 233 -15.48 -0.21 15.79
CA GLN A 233 -15.00 0.90 16.58
C GLN A 233 -13.99 1.76 15.81
N ASP A 234 -14.05 3.06 16.04
CA ASP A 234 -13.06 4.02 15.56
C ASP A 234 -11.78 3.96 16.39
N TYR A 235 -10.62 3.98 15.75
CA TYR A 235 -9.32 3.97 16.43
C TYR A 235 -9.18 5.09 17.47
N ARG A 236 -9.85 6.23 17.24
CA ARG A 236 -9.85 7.41 18.12
C ARG A 236 -10.40 7.07 19.51
N ASP A 237 -11.34 6.12 19.58
CA ASP A 237 -12.05 5.73 20.81
C ASP A 237 -11.43 4.53 21.52
N LEU A 238 -10.35 3.95 20.98
CA LEU A 238 -9.65 2.85 21.66
C LEU A 238 -9.13 3.31 23.02
N ASP A 239 -9.34 2.47 24.04
CA ASP A 239 -8.87 2.72 25.41
C ASP A 239 -7.35 2.69 25.49
N GLU A 240 -6.75 3.84 25.84
CA GLU A 240 -5.30 4.02 25.93
C GLU A 240 -4.70 3.44 27.22
N SER A 241 -5.53 3.03 28.19
CA SER A 241 -5.06 2.31 29.37
C SER A 241 -4.74 0.84 29.07
N SER A 242 -5.27 0.31 27.97
CA SER A 242 -5.11 -1.09 27.56
C SER A 242 -4.21 -1.21 26.33
N THR A 243 -2.92 -1.24 26.61
CA THR A 243 -1.85 -1.16 25.60
C THR A 243 -1.55 -2.50 24.92
N PHE A 244 -1.02 -2.45 23.68
CA PHE A 244 -0.67 -3.58 22.81
C PHE A 244 0.84 -3.69 22.63
N ASP A 245 1.35 -4.92 22.50
CA ASP A 245 2.77 -5.15 22.24
C ASP A 245 3.15 -4.74 20.82
N LYS A 246 2.24 -4.96 19.87
CA LYS A 246 2.46 -4.79 18.42
C LYS A 246 1.20 -4.24 17.74
N ILE A 247 1.39 -3.34 16.77
CA ILE A 247 0.30 -2.73 16.00
C ILE A 247 0.57 -2.86 14.49
N ALA A 248 -0.41 -3.25 13.71
CA ALA A 248 -0.41 -3.09 12.25
C ALA A 248 -1.50 -2.11 11.82
N SER A 249 -1.22 -1.36 10.76
CA SER A 249 -2.16 -0.45 10.10
C SER A 249 -1.97 -0.58 8.60
N VAL A 250 -2.91 -1.25 7.92
CA VAL A 250 -2.80 -1.62 6.49
C VAL A 250 -3.90 -0.92 5.71
N GLY A 251 -3.56 -0.02 4.79
CA GLY A 251 -4.53 0.70 3.96
C GLY A 251 -5.42 1.68 4.72
N MET A 252 -4.97 2.12 5.91
CA MET A 252 -5.75 3.04 6.76
C MET A 252 -5.32 4.51 6.60
N CYS A 253 -4.02 4.78 6.47
CA CYS A 253 -3.50 6.16 6.50
C CYS A 253 -4.03 7.03 5.34
N GLU A 254 -4.39 6.39 4.22
CA GLU A 254 -5.01 7.01 3.05
C GLU A 254 -6.34 7.72 3.36
N HIS A 255 -7.00 7.37 4.47
CA HIS A 255 -8.27 7.96 4.89
C HIS A 255 -8.16 8.89 6.10
N VAL A 256 -6.97 9.03 6.70
CA VAL A 256 -6.77 9.87 7.91
C VAL A 256 -6.73 11.35 7.55
N GLY A 257 -6.15 11.68 6.40
CA GLY A 257 -5.87 13.04 5.98
C GLY A 257 -4.57 13.60 6.55
N ARG A 258 -3.82 14.32 5.72
CA ARG A 258 -2.49 14.86 6.02
C ARG A 258 -2.44 15.67 7.33
N PRO A 259 -3.40 16.56 7.66
CA PRO A 259 -3.35 17.32 8.90
C PRO A 259 -3.48 16.46 10.16
N ASN A 260 -4.15 15.31 10.06
CA ASN A 260 -4.46 14.44 11.18
C ASN A 260 -3.39 13.35 11.40
N LEU A 261 -2.48 13.12 10.45
CA LEU A 261 -1.45 12.09 10.56
C LEU A 261 -0.62 12.19 11.84
N PRO A 262 -0.14 13.37 12.30
CA PRO A 262 0.59 13.43 13.58
C PRO A 262 -0.25 13.01 14.78
N VAL A 263 -1.54 13.36 14.79
CA VAL A 263 -2.48 12.97 15.87
C VAL A 263 -2.76 11.47 15.83
N TYR A 264 -2.91 10.90 14.62
CA TYR A 264 -3.04 9.47 14.40
C TYR A 264 -1.84 8.70 14.96
N PHE A 265 -0.62 9.07 14.57
CA PHE A 265 0.58 8.38 15.05
C PHE A 265 0.81 8.59 16.56
N ALA A 266 0.48 9.77 17.10
CA ALA A 266 0.50 9.97 18.54
C ALA A 266 -0.50 9.06 19.28
N LYS A 267 -1.69 8.81 18.72
CA LYS A 267 -2.65 7.85 19.28
C LYS A 267 -2.10 6.43 19.25
N MET A 268 -1.52 6.01 18.12
CA MET A 268 -0.89 4.69 18.01
C MET A 268 0.26 4.50 18.99
N GLN A 269 1.09 5.54 19.18
CA GLN A 269 2.15 5.55 20.18
C GLN A 269 1.61 5.31 21.59
N ARG A 270 0.51 5.96 21.99
CA ARG A 270 -0.08 5.76 23.32
C ARG A 270 -0.70 4.38 23.51
N LEU A 271 -1.21 3.77 22.43
CA LEU A 271 -1.72 2.39 22.44
C LEU A 271 -0.61 1.33 22.46
N LEU A 272 0.61 1.66 22.04
CA LEU A 272 1.72 0.72 21.96
C LEU A 272 2.47 0.62 23.30
N GLN A 273 2.89 -0.56 23.74
CA GLN A 273 3.75 -0.69 24.93
C GLN A 273 5.09 0.02 24.69
N PRO A 274 5.77 0.54 25.74
CA PRO A 274 7.16 0.95 25.63
C PRO A 274 8.02 -0.18 25.02
N GLY A 275 8.81 0.12 23.98
CA GLY A 275 9.58 -0.88 23.23
C GLY A 275 8.77 -1.67 22.18
N GLY A 276 7.46 -1.45 22.09
CA GLY A 276 6.60 -2.10 21.09
C GLY A 276 6.86 -1.59 19.67
N LEU A 277 6.43 -2.38 18.69
CA LEU A 277 6.59 -2.09 17.26
C LEU A 277 5.25 -1.82 16.59
N MET A 278 5.24 -0.86 15.67
CA MET A 278 4.12 -0.62 14.78
C MET A 278 4.57 -0.71 13.32
N LEU A 279 3.77 -1.35 12.47
CA LEU A 279 3.97 -1.35 11.02
C LEU A 279 2.83 -0.60 10.35
N ASN A 280 3.18 0.46 9.63
CA ASN A 280 2.25 1.17 8.74
C ASN A 280 2.49 0.74 7.29
N HIS A 281 1.45 0.22 6.63
CA HIS A 281 1.47 -0.17 5.22
C HIS A 281 0.47 0.71 4.46
N SER A 282 0.98 1.65 3.66
CA SER A 282 0.16 2.70 3.03
C SER A 282 0.63 2.98 1.61
N ILE A 283 -0.33 3.23 0.72
CA ILE A 283 -0.10 3.90 -0.56
C ILE A 283 0.42 5.31 -0.26
N THR A 284 1.39 5.75 -1.03
CA THR A 284 2.01 7.08 -0.92
C THR A 284 2.02 7.78 -2.27
N ALA A 285 1.94 9.10 -2.27
CA ALA A 285 2.14 9.89 -3.48
C ALA A 285 3.57 9.71 -4.03
N GLY A 286 3.72 9.76 -5.35
CA GLY A 286 5.04 9.70 -6.02
C GLY A 286 5.90 10.96 -5.85
N GLY A 287 5.32 12.08 -5.39
CA GLY A 287 6.03 13.35 -5.18
C GLY A 287 5.61 14.06 -3.89
N VAL A 288 6.52 14.86 -3.33
CA VAL A 288 6.37 15.54 -2.02
C VAL A 288 5.20 16.53 -2.00
N ASP A 289 5.05 17.30 -3.06
CA ASP A 289 4.05 18.37 -3.19
C ASP A 289 2.90 17.99 -4.13
N ASN A 290 2.75 16.70 -4.46
CA ASN A 290 1.70 16.20 -5.36
C ASN A 290 0.71 15.28 -4.62
N PRO A 291 -0.20 15.84 -3.81
CA PRO A 291 -1.08 15.05 -2.94
C PRO A 291 -2.20 14.31 -3.71
N GLN A 292 -2.43 14.64 -4.99
CA GLN A 292 -3.41 13.99 -5.87
C GLN A 292 -2.85 13.88 -7.29
N LEU A 293 -3.31 12.89 -8.05
CA LEU A 293 -2.97 12.77 -9.47
C LEU A 293 -3.71 13.85 -10.28
N ASP A 294 -2.96 14.68 -11.02
CA ASP A 294 -3.53 15.72 -11.88
C ASP A 294 -4.22 15.11 -13.13
N GLY A 295 -4.82 15.95 -13.98
CA GLY A 295 -5.54 15.52 -15.18
C GLY A 295 -6.94 14.97 -14.91
N GLY A 296 -7.49 15.23 -13.71
CA GLY A 296 -8.80 14.76 -13.25
C GLY A 296 -8.83 13.30 -12.78
N MET A 297 -7.66 12.65 -12.66
CA MET A 297 -7.56 11.29 -12.12
C MET A 297 -7.86 11.24 -10.62
N GLY A 298 -7.38 12.23 -9.84
CA GLY A 298 -7.77 12.39 -8.44
C GLY A 298 -9.27 12.55 -8.26
N ASP A 299 -9.90 13.40 -9.08
CA ASP A 299 -11.35 13.63 -9.07
C ASP A 299 -12.15 12.37 -9.40
N PHE A 300 -11.67 11.55 -10.35
CA PHE A 300 -12.28 10.27 -10.68
C PHE A 300 -12.27 9.30 -9.48
N ILE A 301 -11.12 9.18 -8.81
CA ILE A 301 -10.97 8.33 -7.63
C ILE A 301 -11.88 8.83 -6.51
N ASP A 302 -11.88 10.13 -6.22
CA ASP A 302 -12.73 10.74 -5.20
C ASP A 302 -14.21 10.53 -5.49
N LYS A 303 -14.65 10.68 -6.74
CA LYS A 303 -16.06 10.58 -7.12
C LYS A 303 -16.58 9.14 -7.16
N TYR A 304 -15.80 8.19 -7.67
CA TYR A 304 -16.31 6.85 -8.00
C TYR A 304 -15.76 5.72 -7.13
N ILE A 305 -14.61 5.92 -6.48
CA ILE A 305 -13.90 4.85 -5.78
C ILE A 305 -13.71 5.21 -4.30
N PHE A 306 -12.84 6.15 -3.96
CA PHE A 306 -12.50 6.52 -2.59
C PHE A 306 -12.76 8.00 -2.30
N PRO A 307 -14.02 8.38 -2.02
CA PRO A 307 -14.33 9.75 -1.60
C PRO A 307 -13.56 10.12 -0.34
N GLY A 308 -12.93 11.29 -0.33
CA GLY A 308 -12.12 11.81 0.78
C GLY A 308 -10.74 11.17 0.93
N GLY A 309 -10.34 10.24 0.05
CA GLY A 309 -9.01 9.64 0.09
C GLY A 309 -7.90 10.67 -0.17
N GLN A 310 -6.83 10.60 0.62
CA GLN A 310 -5.67 11.47 0.47
C GLN A 310 -4.37 10.68 0.52
N LEU A 311 -3.54 10.84 -0.52
CA LEU A 311 -2.18 10.29 -0.54
C LEU A 311 -1.16 11.33 -0.10
N VAL A 312 -0.20 10.89 0.72
CA VAL A 312 0.95 11.71 1.12
C VAL A 312 2.24 11.03 0.70
N HIS A 313 3.29 11.82 0.43
CA HIS A 313 4.61 11.27 0.13
C HIS A 313 5.23 10.61 1.37
N VAL A 314 6.12 9.63 1.17
CA VAL A 314 6.80 8.91 2.26
C VAL A 314 7.54 9.83 3.22
N SER A 315 8.13 10.93 2.75
CA SER A 315 8.80 11.91 3.60
C SER A 315 7.83 12.63 4.56
N VAL A 316 6.61 12.92 4.11
CA VAL A 316 5.55 13.51 4.94
C VAL A 316 5.07 12.49 5.97
N MET A 317 4.96 11.22 5.58
CA MET A 317 4.60 10.11 6.46
C MET A 317 5.63 9.93 7.59
N LEU A 318 6.91 9.83 7.24
CA LEU A 318 8.01 9.73 8.21
C LEU A 318 8.03 10.93 9.16
N ASN A 319 7.86 12.16 8.64
CA ASN A 319 7.78 13.35 9.47
C ASN A 319 6.60 13.30 10.45
N ALA A 320 5.43 12.85 10.02
CA ALA A 320 4.25 12.72 10.87
C ALA A 320 4.44 11.65 11.95
N MET A 321 5.06 10.51 11.61
CA MET A 321 5.42 9.46 12.57
C MET A 321 6.37 9.97 13.66
N THR A 322 7.43 10.68 13.26
CA THR A 322 8.37 11.30 14.21
C THR A 322 7.70 12.34 15.10
N ARG A 323 6.80 13.17 14.54
CA ARG A 323 5.98 14.11 15.34
C ARG A 323 4.99 13.40 16.27
N GLY A 324 4.61 12.16 15.95
CA GLY A 324 3.84 11.27 16.80
C GLY A 324 4.66 10.55 17.87
N ASN A 325 5.94 10.91 18.05
CA ASN A 325 6.89 10.28 18.97
C ASN A 325 7.14 8.79 18.70
N LEU A 326 7.10 8.39 17.41
CA LEU A 326 7.53 7.08 16.95
C LEU A 326 8.83 7.20 16.16
N GLU A 327 9.76 6.29 16.40
CA GLU A 327 11.06 6.23 15.72
C GLU A 327 10.98 5.28 14.51
N PRO A 328 11.20 5.77 13.28
CA PRO A 328 11.27 4.89 12.11
C PRO A 328 12.52 3.99 12.12
N LEU A 329 12.32 2.70 11.89
CA LEU A 329 13.36 1.66 11.91
C LEU A 329 13.64 1.06 10.53
N ASP A 330 12.61 0.92 9.69
CA ASP A 330 12.71 0.38 8.33
C ASP A 330 11.64 1.03 7.44
N ALA A 331 11.96 1.23 6.17
CA ALA A 331 11.03 1.70 5.15
C ALA A 331 11.26 0.92 3.85
N GLU A 332 10.32 0.05 3.51
CA GLU A 332 10.40 -0.81 2.33
C GLU A 332 9.36 -0.39 1.29
N CYS A 333 9.83 -0.11 0.08
CA CYS A 333 8.99 0.25 -1.06
C CYS A 333 8.52 -1.02 -1.78
N LEU A 334 7.20 -1.25 -1.84
CA LEU A 334 6.59 -2.39 -2.52
C LEU A 334 5.83 -2.00 -3.79
N ARG A 335 6.18 -0.86 -4.41
CA ARG A 335 5.51 -0.32 -5.61
C ARG A 335 5.33 -1.35 -6.75
N PRO A 336 6.34 -2.15 -7.14
CA PRO A 336 6.16 -3.17 -8.19
C PRO A 336 5.16 -4.27 -7.79
N HIS A 337 5.07 -4.59 -6.49
CA HIS A 337 4.16 -5.61 -5.99
C HIS A 337 2.70 -5.15 -6.09
N TYR A 338 2.43 -3.86 -5.86
CA TYR A 338 1.06 -3.33 -6.00
C TYR A 338 0.63 -3.28 -7.46
N ALA A 339 1.50 -2.84 -8.38
CA ALA A 339 1.21 -2.91 -9.81
C ALA A 339 0.77 -4.32 -10.23
N ARG A 340 1.53 -5.35 -9.83
CA ARG A 340 1.18 -6.75 -10.11
C ARG A 340 -0.11 -7.18 -9.41
N THR A 341 -0.33 -6.79 -8.15
CA THR A 341 -1.55 -7.09 -7.40
C THR A 341 -2.79 -6.56 -8.13
N LEU A 342 -2.73 -5.31 -8.60
CA LEU A 342 -3.83 -4.65 -9.30
C LEU A 342 -4.11 -5.29 -10.66
N TRP A 343 -3.09 -5.73 -11.39
CA TRP A 343 -3.30 -6.52 -12.61
C TRP A 343 -3.95 -7.87 -12.32
N CYS A 344 -3.53 -8.58 -11.27
CA CYS A 344 -4.21 -9.82 -10.87
C CYS A 344 -5.70 -9.58 -10.55
N TRP A 345 -6.03 -8.49 -9.86
CA TRP A 345 -7.43 -8.13 -9.58
C TRP A 345 -8.19 -7.73 -10.85
N ALA A 346 -7.59 -6.92 -11.72
CA ALA A 346 -8.19 -6.52 -12.99
C ALA A 346 -8.50 -7.73 -13.86
N ASP A 347 -7.53 -8.63 -14.05
CA ASP A 347 -7.70 -9.86 -14.84
C ASP A 347 -8.76 -10.78 -14.25
N ALA A 348 -8.80 -10.92 -12.91
CA ALA A 348 -9.82 -11.72 -12.23
C ALA A 348 -11.24 -11.13 -12.39
N LEU A 349 -11.38 -9.80 -12.36
CA LEU A 349 -12.65 -9.12 -12.62
C LEU A 349 -13.07 -9.26 -14.09
N GLU A 350 -12.16 -9.03 -15.05
CA GLU A 350 -12.43 -9.18 -16.49
C GLU A 350 -12.94 -10.60 -16.81
N ALA A 351 -12.37 -11.62 -16.18
CA ALA A 351 -12.78 -13.02 -16.36
C ALA A 351 -14.20 -13.32 -15.81
N ARG A 352 -14.78 -12.44 -14.98
CA ARG A 352 -16.03 -12.67 -14.23
C ARG A 352 -17.06 -11.56 -14.40
N LEU A 353 -16.95 -10.75 -15.47
CA LEU A 353 -17.85 -9.60 -15.69
C LEU A 353 -19.33 -9.97 -15.72
N ASP A 354 -19.70 -11.10 -16.34
CA ASP A 354 -21.11 -11.54 -16.38
C ASP A 354 -21.65 -11.94 -15.00
N GLU A 355 -20.80 -12.50 -14.15
CA GLU A 355 -21.15 -12.81 -12.77
C GLU A 355 -21.26 -11.54 -11.93
N ALA A 356 -20.32 -10.61 -12.09
CA ALA A 356 -20.38 -9.30 -11.47
C ALA A 356 -21.68 -8.56 -11.85
N ARG A 357 -22.11 -8.63 -13.11
CA ARG A 357 -23.39 -8.03 -13.56
C ARG A 357 -24.58 -8.61 -12.82
N ARG A 358 -24.63 -9.93 -12.66
CA ARG A 358 -25.73 -10.60 -11.94
C ARG A 358 -25.77 -10.22 -10.46
N LEU A 359 -24.61 -10.11 -9.81
CA LEU A 359 -24.53 -9.76 -8.39
C LEU A 359 -24.91 -8.30 -8.11
N LEU A 360 -24.51 -7.38 -8.99
CA LEU A 360 -24.69 -5.94 -8.79
C LEU A 360 -26.06 -5.42 -9.26
N GLY A 361 -26.78 -6.18 -10.09
CA GLY A 361 -28.14 -5.83 -10.51
C GLY A 361 -28.19 -4.55 -11.36
N ALA A 362 -29.09 -3.63 -11.00
CA ALA A 362 -29.40 -2.45 -11.82
C ALA A 362 -28.22 -1.49 -12.00
N ASP A 363 -27.32 -1.37 -11.01
CA ASP A 363 -26.17 -0.45 -11.03
C ASP A 363 -24.89 -1.10 -11.58
N ALA A 364 -24.99 -2.35 -12.05
CA ALA A 364 -23.86 -3.18 -12.45
C ALA A 364 -22.90 -2.50 -13.42
N GLU A 365 -23.40 -1.97 -14.54
CA GLU A 365 -22.56 -1.43 -15.60
C GLU A 365 -21.74 -0.22 -15.12
N LYS A 366 -22.34 0.66 -14.31
CA LYS A 366 -21.64 1.83 -13.77
C LYS A 366 -20.52 1.42 -12.83
N ILE A 367 -20.81 0.50 -11.91
CA ILE A 367 -19.83 -0.02 -10.93
C ILE A 367 -18.71 -0.78 -11.67
N ILE A 368 -19.06 -1.69 -12.57
CA ILE A 368 -18.09 -2.46 -13.34
C ILE A 368 -17.17 -1.54 -14.13
N ARG A 369 -17.70 -0.56 -14.87
CA ARG A 369 -16.87 0.37 -15.65
C ARG A 369 -15.94 1.18 -14.75
N ALA A 370 -16.43 1.64 -13.59
CA ALA A 370 -15.60 2.34 -12.62
C ALA A 370 -14.45 1.46 -12.12
N TYR A 371 -14.73 0.22 -11.70
CA TYR A 371 -13.73 -0.72 -11.19
C TYR A 371 -12.74 -1.21 -12.25
N ARG A 372 -13.18 -1.47 -13.48
CA ARG A 372 -12.29 -1.81 -14.61
C ARG A 372 -11.23 -0.74 -14.81
N LEU A 373 -11.67 0.52 -14.89
CA LEU A 373 -10.76 1.65 -15.10
C LEU A 373 -9.90 1.95 -13.87
N TYR A 374 -10.49 1.86 -12.67
CA TYR A 374 -9.78 2.05 -11.41
C TYR A 374 -8.63 1.05 -11.24
N LEU A 375 -8.89 -0.26 -11.39
CA LEU A 375 -7.87 -1.28 -11.15
C LEU A 375 -6.72 -1.15 -12.16
N ALA A 376 -7.05 -1.08 -13.45
CA ALA A 376 -6.06 -0.98 -14.53
C ALA A 376 -5.30 0.36 -14.51
N GLY A 377 -6.02 1.48 -14.31
CA GLY A 377 -5.42 2.81 -14.20
C GLY A 377 -4.51 2.93 -12.98
N SER A 378 -4.90 2.34 -11.85
CA SER A 378 -4.05 2.28 -10.66
C SER A 378 -2.81 1.42 -10.90
N ALA A 379 -2.94 0.26 -11.57
CA ALA A 379 -1.80 -0.59 -11.91
C ALA A 379 -0.75 0.19 -12.72
N MET A 380 -1.19 0.86 -13.79
CA MET A 380 -0.35 1.76 -14.59
C MET A 380 0.26 2.88 -13.73
N GLY A 381 -0.51 3.45 -12.80
CA GLY A 381 -0.01 4.49 -11.88
C GLY A 381 1.16 4.03 -11.01
N PHE A 382 1.13 2.79 -10.51
CA PHE A 382 2.26 2.20 -9.78
C PHE A 382 3.44 1.85 -10.70
N GLU A 383 3.18 1.32 -11.91
CA GLU A 383 4.23 1.02 -12.90
C GLU A 383 5.02 2.28 -13.28
N ARG A 384 4.32 3.40 -13.43
CA ARG A 384 4.88 4.70 -13.80
C ARG A 384 5.47 5.51 -12.64
N GLY A 385 5.30 5.05 -11.41
CA GLY A 385 5.81 5.77 -10.24
C GLY A 385 5.00 6.99 -9.85
N TRP A 386 3.76 7.12 -10.34
CA TRP A 386 2.88 8.21 -9.92
C TRP A 386 2.37 8.03 -8.49
N THR A 387 2.24 6.78 -8.11
CA THR A 387 2.02 6.35 -6.74
C THR A 387 3.09 5.33 -6.37
N SER A 388 3.30 5.17 -5.07
CA SER A 388 4.16 4.16 -4.49
C SER A 388 3.44 3.52 -3.31
N LEU A 389 4.04 2.49 -2.72
CA LEU A 389 3.56 1.91 -1.48
C LEU A 389 4.74 1.64 -0.57
N PHE A 390 4.60 1.99 0.71
CA PHE A 390 5.61 1.73 1.72
C PHE A 390 5.05 0.91 2.89
N GLN A 391 5.83 -0.08 3.31
CA GLN A 391 5.79 -0.58 4.69
C GLN A 391 6.83 0.19 5.50
N ILE A 392 6.38 0.91 6.52
CA ILE A 392 7.24 1.66 7.44
C ILE A 392 7.11 1.02 8.82
N LEU A 393 8.20 0.44 9.31
CA LEU A 393 8.30 -0.11 10.66
C LEU A 393 8.79 0.99 11.58
N VAL A 394 8.11 1.16 12.71
CA VAL A 394 8.45 2.16 13.71
C VAL A 394 8.41 1.54 15.11
N ALA A 395 9.16 2.10 16.05
CA ALA A 395 9.14 1.73 17.46
C ALA A 395 8.63 2.87 18.34
N ARG A 396 8.00 2.49 19.45
CA ARG A 396 7.88 3.36 20.62
C ARG A 396 9.12 3.16 21.48
N ALA A 397 9.78 4.26 21.83
CA ALA A 397 10.92 4.22 22.74
C ALA A 397 10.56 3.59 24.10
N ASP A 398 11.41 2.68 24.60
CA ASP A 398 11.34 2.17 25.97
C ASP A 398 12.16 3.02 26.96
N ASP A 399 11.49 3.97 27.62
CA ASP A 399 12.11 4.79 28.66
C ASP A 399 12.55 3.98 29.92
N ARG A 400 12.17 2.69 30.03
CA ARG A 400 12.51 1.79 31.16
C ARG A 400 13.77 0.96 30.93
N ALA A 401 14.37 1.00 29.74
CA ALA A 401 15.57 0.22 29.38
C ALA A 401 16.86 0.70 30.08
N ALA A 402 16.82 1.77 30.87
CA ALA A 402 17.91 2.13 31.78
C ALA A 402 17.96 1.14 32.97
N GLY A 403 18.50 -0.07 32.75
CA GLY A 403 18.86 -0.97 33.86
C GLY A 403 18.65 -2.47 33.68
N ARG A 404 18.17 -2.98 32.53
CA ARG A 404 18.05 -4.44 32.29
C ARG A 404 19.19 -4.93 31.40
N GLY A 405 19.94 -5.93 31.85
CA GLY A 405 21.06 -6.51 31.11
C GLY A 405 20.56 -7.24 29.85
N LEU A 406 20.85 -6.68 28.67
CA LEU A 406 20.48 -7.25 27.38
C LEU A 406 21.57 -8.20 26.83
N PRO A 407 21.20 -9.25 26.06
CA PRO A 407 22.14 -10.17 25.40
C PRO A 407 23.08 -9.45 24.43
N ALA A 408 24.23 -10.07 24.12
CA ALA A 408 25.13 -9.57 23.08
C ALA A 408 24.41 -9.51 21.71
N GLY A 409 24.73 -8.52 20.87
CA GLY A 409 24.08 -8.35 19.56
C GLY A 409 22.76 -7.56 19.57
N HIS A 410 22.49 -6.79 20.62
CA HIS A 410 21.41 -5.79 20.67
C HIS A 410 21.99 -4.41 20.98
N LEU A 411 21.34 -3.33 20.49
CA LEU A 411 21.80 -1.96 20.69
C LEU A 411 21.78 -1.63 22.20
N ARG A 412 22.95 -1.47 22.83
CA ARG A 412 23.10 -1.02 24.24
C ARG A 412 22.94 0.49 24.40
N ALA A 413 21.95 1.07 23.72
CA ALA A 413 21.43 2.37 24.07
C ALA A 413 19.99 2.17 24.53
N GLN A 414 19.61 2.82 25.63
CA GLN A 414 18.23 2.90 26.13
C GLN A 414 17.24 2.81 24.95
N ARG A 415 16.28 1.86 24.97
CA ARG A 415 14.92 1.98 24.36
C ARG A 415 14.43 0.88 23.40
N SER A 416 15.16 -0.18 23.01
CA SER A 416 14.59 -1.19 22.08
C SER A 416 15.29 -2.56 22.01
N ASP A 417 14.50 -3.65 21.96
CA ASP A 417 14.94 -5.03 21.65
C ASP A 417 15.00 -5.30 20.13
N TYR A 418 14.90 -4.27 19.30
CA TYR A 418 14.96 -4.41 17.85
C TYR A 418 16.35 -4.91 17.40
N PRO A 419 16.42 -5.99 16.57
CA PRO A 419 17.68 -6.62 16.21
C PRO A 419 18.52 -5.75 15.27
N PHE A 420 19.85 -5.88 15.36
CA PHE A 420 20.78 -5.16 14.47
C PHE A 420 20.63 -5.53 12.99
N ASN A 421 20.26 -6.78 12.69
CA ASN A 421 20.14 -7.28 11.33
C ASN A 421 18.66 -7.53 10.97
N ARG A 422 18.38 -7.48 9.67
CA ARG A 422 17.02 -7.62 9.11
C ARG A 422 16.76 -8.99 8.48
N SER A 423 17.62 -10.00 8.69
CA SER A 423 17.46 -11.30 8.01
C SER A 423 16.17 -12.01 8.40
N TYR A 424 15.71 -11.83 9.65
CA TYR A 424 14.42 -12.36 10.13
C TYR A 424 13.21 -11.86 9.32
N MET A 425 13.30 -10.67 8.70
CA MET A 425 12.23 -10.12 7.87
C MET A 425 12.07 -10.86 6.54
N TYR A 426 13.08 -11.64 6.11
CA TYR A 426 13.15 -12.25 4.78
C TYR A 426 13.39 -13.76 4.81
N GLY A 427 13.82 -14.33 5.95
CA GLY A 427 14.02 -15.76 6.12
C GLY A 427 12.73 -16.56 5.90
N ARG A 428 12.84 -17.71 5.24
CA ARG A 428 11.76 -18.70 5.18
C ARG A 428 11.66 -19.35 6.56
N SER A 429 10.49 -19.30 7.18
CA SER A 429 10.13 -20.20 8.27
C SER A 429 10.11 -21.63 7.71
N THR A 430 11.20 -22.37 7.87
CA THR A 430 11.08 -23.83 7.93
C THR A 430 10.37 -24.16 9.25
N PRO A 431 9.29 -24.97 9.25
CA PRO A 431 8.55 -25.31 10.47
C PRO A 431 9.39 -25.90 11.61
N ASP A 432 10.62 -26.36 11.34
CA ASP A 432 11.50 -27.00 12.33
C ASP A 432 12.51 -26.06 13.02
N ALA A 433 12.64 -24.79 12.60
CA ALA A 433 13.74 -23.94 13.10
C ALA A 433 13.46 -23.21 14.43
N MET A 434 12.30 -23.42 15.07
CA MET A 434 12.01 -22.81 16.39
C MET A 434 12.36 -23.71 17.59
N HIS A 435 13.04 -24.85 17.37
CA HIS A 435 13.35 -25.79 18.44
C HIS A 435 14.82 -26.19 18.65
N ASP A 436 15.80 -25.60 17.96
CA ASP A 436 17.20 -25.92 18.24
C ASP A 436 18.10 -24.68 18.27
N GLU A 437 18.29 -24.12 19.46
CA GLU A 437 19.62 -23.77 19.95
C GLU A 437 19.73 -24.21 21.42
N PRO A 438 20.61 -25.18 21.76
CA PRO A 438 20.93 -25.44 23.15
C PRO A 438 21.79 -24.32 23.70
N ALA A 439 21.37 -23.77 24.84
CA ALA A 439 22.20 -22.94 25.69
C ALA A 439 23.34 -23.79 26.26
N ASP A 440 24.52 -23.78 25.64
CA ASP A 440 25.80 -24.00 26.31
C ASP A 440 26.98 -23.82 25.33
N THR A 441 27.58 -22.63 25.30
CA THR A 441 29.01 -22.47 25.00
C THR A 441 29.53 -21.14 25.51
N LEU A 442 29.62 -21.03 26.84
CA LEU A 442 30.48 -20.06 27.52
C LEU A 442 31.28 -20.82 28.58
N ALA A 443 32.18 -21.69 28.14
CA ALA A 443 33.23 -22.24 28.98
C ALA A 443 34.51 -21.44 28.78
N CYS A 444 34.86 -20.73 29.86
CA CYS A 444 36.06 -19.94 30.07
C CYS A 444 37.32 -20.78 29.81
N ALA A 445 38.20 -20.35 28.90
CA ALA A 445 39.57 -20.84 28.82
C ALA A 445 40.51 -19.81 29.45
N ALA A 446 40.57 -19.84 30.77
CA ALA A 446 41.70 -19.32 31.54
C ALA A 446 42.54 -20.52 31.96
N THR A 447 43.73 -20.68 31.37
CA THR A 447 44.75 -21.59 31.90
C THR A 447 46.12 -20.94 31.68
N ASP A 448 46.67 -20.42 32.77
CA ASP A 448 48.10 -20.36 33.03
C ASP A 448 48.42 -21.49 34.03
N PRO A 449 49.57 -22.16 33.93
CA PRO A 449 50.50 -22.07 35.06
C PRO A 449 52.00 -22.11 34.69
N LEU A 450 52.72 -21.12 35.23
CA LEU A 450 54.02 -21.13 35.93
C LEU A 450 55.18 -22.08 35.53
N ALA A 451 56.33 -21.40 35.32
CA ALA A 451 57.73 -21.70 35.72
C ALA A 451 58.61 -22.60 34.83
N SER A 452 59.68 -22.05 34.22
CA SER A 452 61.01 -21.85 34.83
C SER A 452 62.10 -21.48 33.80
N ASP A 453 62.91 -20.47 34.16
CA ASP A 453 64.36 -20.33 33.98
C ASP A 453 65.08 -20.07 32.62
N CYS A 454 65.95 -19.04 32.72
CA CYS A 454 67.30 -18.89 32.16
C CYS A 454 67.49 -18.52 30.67
N ASN A 455 67.79 -17.24 30.39
CA ASN A 455 69.15 -16.68 30.31
C ASN A 455 69.28 -15.49 29.34
N GLU A 456 70.11 -14.55 29.78
CA GLU A 456 70.66 -13.41 29.04
C GLU A 456 71.30 -13.81 27.70
N VAL A 457 71.38 -12.85 26.76
CA VAL A 457 72.65 -12.29 26.26
C VAL A 457 72.35 -11.21 25.20
N GLU A 458 72.88 -10.02 25.46
CA GLU A 458 73.03 -8.90 24.53
C GLU A 458 73.86 -9.28 23.29
N ARG A 459 73.56 -8.67 22.13
CA ARG A 459 74.58 -8.11 21.20
C ARG A 459 73.89 -7.31 20.09
N GLY A 460 74.31 -6.05 19.96
CA GLY A 460 73.90 -5.14 18.91
C GLY A 460 74.57 -5.37 17.54
N PRO A 461 74.78 -4.33 16.71
CA PRO A 461 74.06 -4.18 15.45
C PRO A 461 74.95 -4.35 14.21
N ARG A 462 74.38 -4.67 13.05
CA ARG A 462 75.04 -4.45 11.76
C ARG A 462 74.12 -3.92 10.66
N ALA A 463 74.61 -2.83 10.09
CA ALA A 463 74.11 -2.01 9.02
C ALA A 463 73.97 -2.70 7.64
N ASN A 464 73.14 -2.04 6.83
CA ASN A 464 73.32 -1.72 5.41
C ASN A 464 73.11 -2.84 4.36
N ARG A 465 72.07 -2.67 3.52
CA ARG A 465 72.25 -2.44 2.07
C ARG A 465 70.95 -2.03 1.37
N ARG A 466 71.08 -0.90 0.66
CA ARG A 466 70.33 -0.41 -0.51
C ARG A 466 69.73 -1.52 -1.41
N ARG A 467 68.53 -1.31 -1.94
CA ARG A 467 68.31 -0.86 -3.34
C ARG A 467 66.84 -0.55 -3.62
N SER A 468 66.68 0.49 -4.41
CA SER A 468 65.50 1.10 -5.01
C SER A 468 65.11 0.45 -6.35
N LEU A 469 63.88 0.79 -6.81
CA LEU A 469 63.25 0.55 -8.13
C LEU A 469 62.56 -0.83 -8.21
N GLU A 470 61.26 -0.97 -8.54
CA GLU A 470 60.31 -0.14 -9.31
C GLU A 470 58.98 0.12 -8.59
#